data_AF-A0A607QE43-F1
#
_entry.id   AF-A0A607QE43-F1
#
_cell.length_a   1.000
_cell.length_b   1.000
_cell.length_c   1.000
_cell.angle_alpha   90.00
_cell.angle_beta   90.00
_cell.angle_gamma   90.00
#
_symmetry.space_group_name_H-M   'P 1'
#
loop_
_entity.id
_entity.type
_entity.pdbx_description
1 polymer ?
#
loop_
_entity_poly.entity_id
_entity_poly.type
_entity_poly.pdbx_seq_one_letter_code
_entity_poly.pdbx_strand_id
1 'polypeptide(L)'
;MNNQIITEMLLNPRFIAVLNRCIDEEELIIQFERLSGVSRPPKRQHPVELMVDKATGFYDEQWKLFFEAFIPFVYEFIWLTWKDRDNEEYWQ
;
A
#
# COMPACT_ATOMS: atom_id res chain seq x y z
N MET A 1 1.44 -7.24 11.04
CA MET A 1 2.48 -6.38 10.42
C MET A 1 3.70 -6.36 11.35
N ASN A 2 4.92 -6.45 10.81
CA ASN A 2 6.17 -6.49 11.59
C ASN A 2 6.41 -5.16 12.33
N ASN A 3 6.94 -5.20 13.56
CA ASN A 3 7.26 -4.02 14.36
C ASN A 3 8.22 -3.05 13.65
N GLN A 4 9.14 -3.56 12.82
CA GLN A 4 10.06 -2.70 12.05
C GLN A 4 9.33 -1.85 11.00
N ILE A 5 8.35 -2.45 10.29
CA ILE A 5 7.53 -1.74 9.30
C ILE A 5 6.76 -0.60 9.99
N ILE A 6 6.18 -0.87 11.16
CA ILE A 6 5.44 0.12 11.94
C ILE A 6 6.37 1.29 12.33
N THR A 7 7.57 1.00 12.81
CA THR A 7 8.56 2.03 13.15
C THR A 7 8.92 2.90 11.95
N GLU A 8 9.17 2.29 10.79
CA GLU A 8 9.51 3.00 9.56
C GLU A 8 8.34 3.87 9.08
N MET A 9 7.10 3.36 9.13
CA MET A 9 5.92 4.16 8.79
C MET A 9 5.74 5.37 9.70
N LEU A 10 6.02 5.23 11.00
CA LEU A 10 5.81 6.30 11.99
C LEU A 10 6.94 7.33 12.00
N LEU A 11 8.18 6.90 11.77
CA LEU A 11 9.37 7.72 12.03
C LEU A 11 10.15 8.08 10.78
N ASN A 12 9.90 7.41 9.64
CA ASN A 12 10.65 7.63 8.42
C ASN A 12 9.75 8.21 7.32
N PRO A 13 9.75 9.55 7.13
CA PRO A 13 8.93 10.18 6.08
C PRO A 13 9.34 9.75 4.67
N ARG A 14 10.58 9.30 4.46
CA ARG A 14 11.05 8.78 3.16
C ARG A 14 10.35 7.47 2.82
N PHE A 15 10.20 6.56 3.78
CA PHE A 15 9.47 5.31 3.55
C PHE A 15 8.01 5.58 3.19
N ILE A 16 7.34 6.52 3.87
CA ILE A 16 5.98 6.94 3.51
C ILE A 16 5.91 7.53 2.10
N ALA A 17 6.89 8.34 1.70
CA ALA A 17 6.95 8.88 0.34
C ALA A 17 7.09 7.77 -0.72
N VAL A 18 7.95 6.77 -0.50
CA VAL A 18 8.04 5.60 -1.38
C VAL A 18 6.74 4.84 -1.42
N LEU A 19 6.14 4.56 -0.27
CA LEU A 19 4.90 3.81 -0.18
C LEU A 19 3.78 4.50 -0.98
N ASN A 20 3.62 5.82 -0.81
CA ASN A 20 2.65 6.59 -1.58
C ASN A 20 2.95 6.54 -3.09
N ARG A 21 4.23 6.68 -3.49
CA ARG A 21 4.62 6.57 -4.90
C ARG A 21 4.31 5.19 -5.48
N CYS A 22 4.50 4.13 -4.71
CA CYS A 22 4.15 2.76 -5.09
C CYS A 22 2.63 2.56 -5.21
N ILE A 23 1.83 3.22 -4.37
CA ILE A 23 0.36 3.20 -4.45
C ILE A 23 -0.13 3.87 -5.74
N ASP A 24 0.54 4.95 -6.17
CA ASP A 24 0.18 5.71 -7.38
C ASP A 24 0.68 5.07 -8.68
N GLU A 25 1.58 4.08 -8.61
CA GLU A 25 2.14 3.40 -9.79
C GLU A 25 1.24 2.23 -10.22
N GLU A 26 0.34 2.49 -11.17
CA GLU A 26 -0.69 1.54 -11.57
C GLU A 26 -0.13 0.21 -12.09
N GLU A 27 1.00 0.21 -12.81
CA GLU A 27 1.61 -1.03 -13.28
C GLU A 27 2.09 -1.90 -12.11
N LEU A 28 2.72 -1.28 -11.10
CA LEU A 28 3.17 -2.00 -9.91
C LEU A 28 1.98 -2.63 -9.18
N ILE A 29 0.88 -1.88 -9.04
CA ILE A 29 -0.33 -2.39 -8.39
C ILE A 29 -0.93 -3.55 -9.18
N ILE A 30 -1.10 -3.42 -10.49
CA ILE A 30 -1.66 -4.50 -11.33
C ILE A 30 -0.82 -5.78 -11.21
N GLN A 31 0.51 -5.66 -11.24
CA GLN A 31 1.39 -6.81 -11.11
C GLN A 31 1.35 -7.41 -9.70
N PHE A 32 1.30 -6.58 -8.66
CA PHE A 32 1.12 -7.03 -7.29
C PHE A 32 -0.21 -7.78 -7.13
N GLU A 33 -1.33 -7.23 -7.60
CA GLU A 33 -2.64 -7.85 -7.51
C GLU A 33 -2.67 -9.20 -8.25
N ARG A 34 -2.09 -9.25 -9.46
CA ARG A 34 -1.99 -10.48 -10.27
C ARG A 34 -1.22 -11.59 -9.55
N LEU A 35 -0.10 -11.26 -8.91
CA LEU A 35 0.82 -12.26 -8.35
C LEU A 35 0.52 -12.62 -6.90
N SER A 36 -0.02 -11.68 -6.11
CA SER A 36 -0.39 -11.91 -4.71
C SER A 36 -1.80 -12.50 -4.56
N GLY A 37 -2.67 -12.30 -5.55
CA GLY A 37 -4.10 -12.64 -5.47
C GLY A 37 -4.91 -11.69 -4.57
N VAL A 38 -4.28 -10.66 -3.99
CA VAL A 38 -4.94 -9.63 -3.17
C VAL A 38 -5.22 -8.42 -4.04
N SER A 39 -6.47 -7.97 -4.10
CA SER A 39 -6.90 -6.84 -4.93
C SER A 39 -7.38 -5.66 -4.11
N ARG A 40 -7.22 -4.45 -4.65
CA ARG A 40 -7.92 -3.26 -4.14
C ARG A 40 -9.43 -3.49 -4.18
N PRO A 41 -10.21 -2.80 -3.32
CA PRO A 41 -11.66 -2.88 -3.36
C PRO A 41 -12.19 -2.56 -4.77
N PRO A 42 -13.08 -3.39 -5.34
CA PRO A 42 -13.60 -3.15 -6.68
C PRO A 42 -14.32 -1.80 -6.76
N LYS A 43 -14.19 -1.08 -7.88
CA LYS A 43 -15.03 0.10 -8.12
C LYS A 43 -16.49 -0.34 -8.24
N ARG A 44 -17.33 0.12 -7.30
CA ARG A 44 -18.79 -0.11 -7.36
C ARG A 44 -19.40 0.75 -8.46
N GLN A 45 -20.26 0.14 -9.26
CA GLN A 45 -20.96 0.83 -10.35
C GLN A 45 -22.20 1.56 -9.84
N HIS A 46 -22.79 1.08 -8.75
CA HIS A 46 -24.00 1.65 -8.17
C HIS A 46 -23.73 2.35 -6.83
N PRO A 47 -24.26 3.57 -6.62
CA PRO A 47 -24.10 4.29 -5.35
C PRO A 47 -24.63 3.53 -4.14
N VAL A 48 -25.68 2.72 -4.31
CA VAL A 48 -26.27 1.91 -3.22
C VAL A 48 -25.30 0.86 -2.70
N GLU A 49 -24.56 0.18 -3.59
CA GLU A 49 -23.55 -0.80 -3.18
C GLU A 49 -22.48 -0.14 -2.33
N LEU A 50 -21.99 1.04 -2.75
CA LEU A 50 -21.03 1.82 -1.99
C LEU A 50 -21.57 2.25 -0.62
N MET A 51 -22.85 2.62 -0.54
CA MET A 51 -23.49 2.96 0.73
C MET A 51 -23.57 1.76 1.67
N VAL A 52 -23.96 0.59 1.15
CA VAL A 52 -24.03 -0.65 1.94
C VAL A 52 -22.64 -1.04 2.44
N ASP A 53 -21.63 -1.07 1.56
CA ASP A 53 -20.26 -1.44 1.93
C ASP A 53 -19.67 -0.52 3.00
N LYS A 54 -19.97 0.79 2.94
CA LYS A 54 -19.56 1.75 3.96
C LYS A 54 -20.31 1.54 5.27
N ALA A 55 -21.62 1.32 5.21
CA ALA A 55 -22.46 1.15 6.41
C ALA A 55 -22.12 -0.15 7.17
N THR A 56 -21.67 -1.19 6.46
CA THR A 56 -21.26 -2.46 7.07
C THR A 56 -19.78 -2.50 7.47
N GLY A 57 -18.98 -1.51 7.08
CA GLY A 57 -17.52 -1.50 7.26
C GLY A 57 -16.77 -2.41 6.27
N PHE A 58 -17.48 -3.08 5.35
CA PHE A 58 -16.89 -3.96 4.35
C PHE A 58 -15.88 -3.22 3.46
N TYR A 59 -16.15 -1.96 3.11
CA TYR A 59 -15.23 -1.15 2.30
C TYR A 59 -13.85 -0.98 2.97
N ASP A 60 -13.83 -0.68 4.26
CA ASP A 60 -12.61 -0.45 5.02
C ASP A 60 -11.86 -1.77 5.28
N GLU A 61 -12.59 -2.87 5.51
CA GLU A 61 -12.02 -4.21 5.66
C GLU A 61 -11.30 -4.67 4.38
N GLN A 62 -11.89 -4.42 3.21
CA GLN A 62 -11.24 -4.74 1.92
C GLN A 62 -9.93 -3.95 1.74
N TRP A 63 -9.93 -2.65 2.05
CA TRP A 63 -8.70 -1.85 2.01
C TRP A 63 -7.66 -2.33 3.02
N LYS A 64 -8.09 -2.68 4.24
CA LYS A 64 -7.21 -3.23 5.27
C LYS A 64 -6.50 -4.49 4.78
N LEU A 65 -7.23 -5.45 4.21
CA LEU A 65 -6.65 -6.67 3.65
C LEU A 65 -5.62 -6.37 2.55
N PHE A 66 -5.93 -5.41 1.68
CA PHE A 66 -5.00 -4.96 0.65
C PHE A 66 -3.71 -4.41 1.26
N PHE A 67 -3.81 -3.45 2.19
CA PHE A 67 -2.64 -2.82 2.79
C PHE A 67 -1.83 -3.76 3.69
N GLU A 68 -2.48 -4.72 4.36
CA GLU A 68 -1.81 -5.75 5.15
C GLU A 68 -0.88 -6.63 4.31
N ALA A 69 -1.18 -6.81 3.02
CA ALA A 69 -0.32 -7.52 2.08
C ALA A 69 0.65 -6.58 1.33
N PHE A 70 0.18 -5.40 0.93
CA PHE A 70 0.95 -4.49 0.07
C PHE A 70 2.09 -3.77 0.81
N ILE A 71 1.86 -3.31 2.04
CA ILE A 71 2.87 -2.57 2.80
C ILE A 71 4.11 -3.44 3.08
N PRO A 72 3.98 -4.71 3.54
CA PRO A 72 5.14 -5.59 3.69
C PRO A 72 5.88 -5.84 2.37
N PHE A 73 5.16 -6.00 1.27
CA PHE A 73 5.77 -6.15 -0.05
C PHE A 73 6.64 -4.95 -0.43
N VAL A 74 6.12 -3.72 -0.28
CA VAL A 74 6.88 -2.50 -0.55
C VAL A 74 8.08 -2.39 0.39
N TYR A 75 7.90 -2.68 1.68
CA TYR A 75 8.99 -2.66 2.64
C TYR A 75 10.12 -3.63 2.24
N GLU A 76 9.81 -4.90 2.01
CA GLU A 76 10.80 -5.94 1.80
C GLU A 76 11.48 -5.87 0.43
N PHE A 77 10.72 -5.61 -0.64
CA PHE A 77 11.21 -5.77 -2.00
C PHE A 77 11.58 -4.47 -2.69
N ILE A 78 11.15 -3.32 -2.15
CA ILE A 78 11.45 -2.00 -2.72
C ILE A 78 12.30 -1.20 -1.73
N TRP A 79 11.80 -1.00 -0.51
CA TRP A 79 12.49 -0.17 0.47
C TRP A 79 13.80 -0.78 0.98
N LEU A 80 13.82 -2.08 1.29
CA LEU A 80 15.05 -2.75 1.75
C LEU A 80 16.08 -2.99 0.64
N THR A 81 15.66 -2.98 -0.63
CA THR A 81 16.53 -3.26 -1.78
C THR A 81 17.07 -1.99 -2.43
N TRP A 82 16.49 -0.82 -2.12
CA TRP A 82 16.93 0.45 -2.65
C TRP A 82 18.21 0.94 -1.96
N LYS A 83 19.33 0.82 -2.68
CA LYS A 83 20.68 1.17 -2.20
C LYS A 83 20.83 2.62 -1.76
N ASP A 84 20.15 3.54 -2.43
CA ASP A 84 20.29 4.98 -2.22
C ASP A 84 19.19 5.58 -1.34
N ARG A 85 18.38 4.75 -0.66
CA ARG A 85 17.30 5.24 0.20
C ARG A 85 17.76 6.19 1.31
N ASP A 86 19.02 6.04 1.73
CA ASP A 86 19.66 6.84 2.79
C ASP A 86 20.43 8.05 2.22
N ASN A 87 20.60 8.12 0.89
CA ASN A 87 21.28 9.24 0.24
C ASN A 87 20.33 10.45 0.16
N GLU A 88 20.71 11.52 0.86
CA GLU A 88 19.88 12.73 0.99
C GLU A 88 19.69 13.49 -0.32
N GLU A 89 20.58 13.34 -1.30
CA GLU A 89 20.50 14.03 -2.59
C GLU A 89 19.25 13.63 -3.40
N TYR A 90 18.75 12.41 -3.22
CA TYR A 90 17.54 11.93 -3.90
C TYR A 90 16.23 12.41 -3.23
N TRP A 91 16.33 13.12 -2.10
CA TRP A 91 15.19 13.54 -1.28
C TRP A 91 15.07 15.06 -1.13
N GLN A 92 15.90 15.84 -1.83
CA GLN A 92 15.80 17.30 -1.93
C GLN A 92 14.77 17.71 -2.99
#